data_AF-A0A7L5E0T2-F1
#
_entry.id   AF-A0A7L5E0T2-F1
#
_cell.length_a   1.000
_cell.length_b   1.000
_cell.length_c   1.000
_cell.angle_alpha   90.00
_cell.angle_beta   90.00
_cell.angle_gamma   90.00
#
_symmetry.space_group_name_H-M   'P 1'
#
loop_
_entity.id
_entity.type
_entity.pdbx_description
1 polymer ?
#
loop_
_entity_poly.entity_id
_entity_poly.type
_entity_poly.pdbx_seq_one_letter_code
_entity_poly.pdbx_strand_id
1 'polypeptide(L)'
;MKKLYFLFLAGILYGTKTHAQNTFPTNGNAAINTSVPSQHVDGSYRALWMPNGTALMPEDASSYAGISLTSNFLRTSNNAWGFVNSALPAWKLYMGHGAITDYFGISRSSSGSFNEQSLFRINSIGNIGIGTATPQSLVEIRKDASHGQGGVLEITNGGGGIGTSSEIYFSTYQRDGQNPSARIKVADDADWSGDMFFDTKGAAGSAPLYTRMYIEGSTGKVGLGTLYPNGKLDVRGPLVTGSSEGNLDPGSTNLDFLATMGQMVTGWNRSAGFGEADFIANQGAGSVGALLFTITTTVIKKLNLCGSEEMVM
;
A
#
# COMPACT_ATOMS: atom_id res chain seq x y z
N MET A 1 12.02 -83.88 62.84
CA MET A 1 10.65 -83.77 62.31
C MET A 1 10.33 -82.31 62.02
N LYS A 2 9.95 -82.02 60.77
CA LYS A 2 9.09 -80.92 60.26
C LYS A 2 9.36 -79.44 60.64
N LYS A 3 9.75 -78.68 59.59
CA LYS A 3 9.20 -77.40 59.07
C LYS A 3 9.08 -76.17 60.00
N LEU A 4 9.70 -75.06 59.60
CA LEU A 4 9.01 -73.81 59.19
C LEU A 4 10.02 -72.81 58.58
N TYR A 5 10.01 -72.62 57.25
CA TYR A 5 10.71 -71.48 56.63
C TYR A 5 9.69 -70.38 56.37
N PHE A 6 9.84 -69.28 57.11
CA PHE A 6 9.04 -68.07 56.97
C PHE A 6 9.51 -67.32 55.71
N LEU A 7 8.76 -67.40 54.62
CA LEU A 7 9.02 -66.59 53.43
C LEU A 7 8.46 -65.19 53.70
N PHE A 8 9.34 -64.22 53.96
CA PHE A 8 8.97 -62.81 54.06
C PHE A 8 8.69 -62.29 52.65
N LEU A 9 7.42 -62.23 52.25
CA LEU A 9 6.99 -61.67 50.98
C LEU A 9 6.98 -60.13 51.10
N ALA A 10 8.14 -59.51 50.90
CA ALA A 10 8.22 -58.07 50.65
C ALA A 10 7.78 -57.81 49.21
N GLY A 11 6.48 -57.63 49.00
CA GLY A 11 5.94 -57.12 47.75
C GLY A 11 6.36 -55.66 47.57
N ILE A 12 7.55 -55.43 47.02
CA ILE A 12 7.93 -54.10 46.54
C ILE A 12 7.18 -53.85 45.25
N LEU A 13 6.16 -53.01 45.37
CA LEU A 13 5.38 -52.45 44.29
C LEU A 13 6.28 -51.51 43.47
N TYR A 14 7.04 -52.05 42.50
CA TYR A 14 7.62 -51.21 41.45
C TYR A 14 6.54 -50.93 40.40
N GLY A 15 5.66 -49.99 40.73
CA GLY A 15 4.96 -49.23 39.70
C GLY A 15 6.01 -48.38 38.99
N THR A 16 6.63 -48.89 37.94
CA THR A 16 7.35 -48.03 37.01
C THR A 16 6.30 -47.14 36.39
N LYS A 17 6.15 -45.91 36.89
CA LYS A 17 5.57 -44.85 36.10
C LYS A 17 6.49 -44.71 34.91
N THR A 18 6.14 -45.35 33.80
CA THR A 18 6.67 -45.04 32.50
C THR A 18 6.21 -43.62 32.20
N HIS A 19 6.98 -42.65 32.70
CA HIS A 19 6.91 -41.32 32.13
C HIS A 19 7.32 -41.52 30.68
N ALA A 20 6.41 -41.24 29.75
CA ALA A 20 6.75 -41.13 28.34
C ALA A 20 7.72 -39.95 28.23
N GLN A 21 9.01 -40.24 28.43
CA GLN A 21 10.07 -39.29 28.27
C GLN A 21 10.47 -39.36 26.80
N ASN A 22 10.29 -38.26 26.08
CA ASN A 22 10.76 -38.16 24.70
C ASN A 22 12.29 -38.30 24.73
N THR A 23 12.82 -39.43 24.27
CA THR A 23 14.26 -39.64 24.11
C THR A 23 14.71 -38.86 22.88
N PHE A 24 15.15 -37.62 23.07
CA PHE A 24 15.82 -36.86 22.02
C PHE A 24 17.18 -37.50 21.71
N PRO A 25 17.57 -37.66 20.42
CA PRO A 25 18.87 -38.19 20.08
C PRO A 25 19.98 -37.24 20.55
N THR A 26 21.11 -37.79 20.98
CA THR A 26 22.26 -37.01 21.49
C THR A 26 22.88 -36.12 20.42
N ASN A 27 22.65 -36.41 19.14
CA ASN A 27 23.03 -35.61 17.98
C ASN A 27 21.98 -35.76 16.87
N GLY A 28 21.88 -34.75 15.99
CA GLY A 28 21.03 -34.80 14.79
C GLY A 28 19.56 -34.43 15.02
N ASN A 29 18.70 -34.87 14.12
CA ASN A 29 17.29 -34.51 14.09
C ASN A 29 16.45 -35.33 15.07
N ALA A 30 15.50 -34.66 15.73
CA ALA A 30 14.50 -35.29 16.56
C ALA A 30 13.15 -35.34 15.83
N ALA A 31 12.34 -36.35 16.12
CA ALA A 31 10.98 -36.44 15.61
C ALA A 31 9.99 -36.70 16.75
N ILE A 32 8.80 -36.11 16.64
CA ILE A 32 7.68 -36.39 17.54
C ILE A 32 6.76 -37.39 16.85
N ASN A 33 6.59 -38.58 17.43
CA ASN A 33 5.59 -39.58 17.02
C ASN A 33 5.72 -40.15 15.58
N THR A 34 6.84 -39.92 14.88
CA THR A 34 7.18 -40.52 13.57
C THR A 34 8.69 -40.66 13.41
N SER A 35 9.17 -41.32 12.35
CA SER A 35 10.58 -41.24 11.94
C SER A 35 10.89 -39.90 11.26
N VAL A 36 12.13 -39.42 11.40
CA VAL A 36 12.67 -38.36 10.53
C VAL A 36 12.62 -38.86 9.09
N PRO A 37 12.13 -38.09 8.09
CA PRO A 37 12.10 -38.58 6.72
C PRO A 37 13.52 -38.93 6.26
N SER A 38 13.69 -40.05 5.57
CA SER A 38 14.99 -40.71 5.32
C SER A 38 16.04 -39.85 4.62
N GLN A 39 15.64 -38.74 4.01
CA GLN A 39 16.54 -37.82 3.32
C GLN A 39 17.09 -36.72 4.27
N HIS A 40 16.49 -36.52 5.45
CA HIS A 40 16.88 -35.50 6.45
C HIS A 40 17.81 -35.98 7.56
N VAL A 41 18.38 -37.18 7.46
CA VAL A 41 19.24 -37.71 8.52
C VAL A 41 20.64 -37.06 8.53
N ASP A 42 20.94 -36.15 7.59
CA ASP A 42 22.26 -35.53 7.44
C ASP A 42 22.49 -34.37 8.42
N GLY A 43 23.60 -34.41 9.15
CA GLY A 43 23.80 -33.80 10.49
C GLY A 43 23.98 -32.28 10.58
N SER A 44 23.51 -31.49 9.60
CA SER A 44 23.85 -30.06 9.50
C SER A 44 22.86 -29.10 10.19
N TYR A 45 21.59 -29.48 10.36
CA TYR A 45 20.54 -28.57 10.86
C TYR A 45 19.68 -29.33 11.86
N ARG A 46 19.96 -29.18 13.17
CA ARG A 46 19.29 -29.93 14.25
C ARG A 46 17.81 -29.54 14.32
N ALA A 47 16.94 -30.23 13.61
CA ALA A 47 15.52 -29.92 13.52
C ALA A 47 14.65 -30.81 14.43
N LEU A 48 13.50 -30.27 14.85
CA LEU A 48 12.41 -31.02 15.47
C LEU A 48 11.29 -31.24 14.46
N TRP A 49 11.09 -32.48 14.04
CA TRP A 49 10.11 -32.89 13.04
C TRP A 49 8.76 -33.22 13.64
N MET A 50 7.72 -32.81 12.92
CA MET A 50 6.32 -33.08 13.25
C MET A 50 5.70 -34.05 12.21
N PRO A 51 4.71 -34.89 12.59
CA PRO A 51 4.15 -35.92 11.71
C PRO A 51 3.51 -35.43 10.40
N ASN A 52 3.11 -34.16 10.36
CA ASN A 52 2.43 -33.50 9.24
C ASN A 52 3.38 -32.86 8.22
N GLY A 53 4.69 -33.17 8.26
CA GLY A 53 5.66 -32.65 7.29
C GLY A 53 6.11 -31.20 7.56
N THR A 54 6.00 -30.75 8.82
CA THR A 54 6.56 -29.48 9.29
C THR A 54 7.73 -29.70 10.25
N ALA A 55 8.62 -28.71 10.36
CA ALA A 55 9.75 -28.77 11.29
C ALA A 55 10.03 -27.42 11.97
N LEU A 56 10.57 -27.49 13.19
CA LEU A 56 11.31 -26.39 13.82
C LEU A 56 12.78 -26.53 13.43
N MET A 57 13.34 -25.53 12.77
CA MET A 57 14.70 -25.57 12.23
C MET A 57 15.53 -24.40 12.77
N PRO A 58 16.37 -24.64 13.80
CA PRO A 58 17.45 -23.73 14.14
C PRO A 58 18.58 -23.86 13.11
N GLU A 59 19.15 -22.72 12.74
CA GLU A 59 20.36 -22.62 11.93
C GLU A 59 21.33 -21.71 12.69
N ASP A 60 22.56 -22.16 12.87
CA ASP A 60 23.59 -21.42 13.60
C ASP A 60 24.92 -21.52 12.83
N ALA A 61 25.52 -20.37 12.56
CA ALA A 61 26.84 -20.20 11.96
C ALA A 61 27.58 -19.07 12.68
N SER A 62 28.90 -18.99 12.50
CA SER A 62 29.78 -18.08 13.27
C SER A 62 29.43 -16.57 13.21
N SER A 63 28.51 -16.14 12.34
CA SER A 63 28.10 -14.74 12.19
C SER A 63 26.59 -14.53 12.05
N TYR A 64 25.79 -15.59 12.13
CA TYR A 64 24.34 -15.51 12.06
C TYR A 64 23.68 -16.72 12.70
N ALA A 65 22.51 -16.51 13.31
CA ALA A 65 21.63 -17.60 13.69
C ALA A 65 20.19 -17.26 13.31
N GLY A 66 19.40 -18.30 13.08
CA GLY A 66 18.00 -18.19 12.73
C GLY A 66 17.19 -19.36 13.26
N ILE A 67 15.88 -19.14 13.37
CA ILE A 67 14.90 -20.18 13.65
C ILE A 67 13.78 -20.06 12.64
N SER A 68 13.31 -21.20 12.12
CA SER A 68 12.20 -21.25 11.19
C SER A 68 11.21 -22.37 11.46
N LEU A 69 9.96 -22.11 11.12
CA LEU A 69 8.92 -23.11 10.90
C LEU A 69 8.84 -23.35 9.41
N THR A 70 9.06 -24.59 8.97
CA THR A 70 9.03 -24.94 7.56
C THR A 70 7.94 -25.96 7.26
N SER A 71 7.40 -25.93 6.04
CA SER A 71 6.54 -26.97 5.51
C SER A 71 6.96 -27.36 4.09
N ASN A 72 6.86 -28.65 3.78
CA ASN A 72 7.24 -29.19 2.46
C ASN A 72 8.73 -28.99 2.09
N PHE A 73 9.59 -28.77 3.08
CA PHE A 73 11.04 -28.73 2.91
C PHE A 73 11.65 -30.12 3.13
N LEU A 74 12.49 -30.52 2.19
CA LEU A 74 13.32 -31.73 2.20
C LEU A 74 14.80 -31.35 2.17
N ARG A 75 15.67 -32.07 2.87
CA ARG A 75 17.11 -32.06 2.61
C ARG A 75 17.40 -33.35 1.88
N THR A 76 18.13 -33.32 0.78
CA THR A 76 18.47 -34.53 0.01
C THR A 76 19.75 -35.16 0.56
N SER A 77 20.02 -36.41 0.18
CA SER A 77 21.26 -37.13 0.51
C SER A 77 22.55 -36.42 0.07
N ASN A 78 22.47 -35.46 -0.86
CA ASN A 78 23.60 -34.66 -1.32
C ASN A 78 23.68 -33.31 -0.60
N ASN A 79 23.01 -33.17 0.54
CA ASN A 79 22.93 -31.94 1.31
C ASN A 79 22.41 -30.76 0.46
N ALA A 80 21.39 -31.00 -0.38
CA ALA A 80 20.69 -29.95 -1.15
C ALA A 80 19.25 -29.76 -0.64
N TRP A 81 18.68 -28.56 -0.80
CA TRP A 81 17.28 -28.32 -0.51
C TRP A 81 16.38 -28.94 -1.60
N GLY A 82 15.37 -29.70 -1.18
CA GLY A 82 14.41 -30.42 -2.02
C GLY A 82 13.00 -30.27 -1.45
N PHE A 83 11.97 -30.73 -2.17
CA PHE A 83 10.59 -30.75 -1.69
C PHE A 83 10.23 -32.12 -1.12
N VAL A 84 9.34 -32.17 -0.12
CA VAL A 84 8.67 -33.44 0.26
C VAL A 84 7.70 -33.85 -0.85
N ASN A 85 6.97 -32.89 -1.43
CA ASN A 85 6.13 -33.02 -2.60
C ASN A 85 6.34 -31.80 -3.52
N SER A 86 6.96 -32.03 -4.68
CA SER A 86 7.30 -30.98 -5.64
C SER A 86 6.08 -30.36 -6.34
N ALA A 87 4.91 -30.98 -6.29
CA ALA A 87 3.68 -30.41 -6.83
C ALA A 87 3.09 -29.28 -5.95
N LEU A 88 3.58 -29.12 -4.73
CA LEU A 88 3.11 -28.14 -3.76
C LEU A 88 4.19 -27.09 -3.47
N PRO A 89 3.82 -25.86 -3.08
CA PRO A 89 4.78 -24.87 -2.58
C PRO A 89 5.37 -25.30 -1.24
N ALA A 90 6.53 -24.75 -0.91
CA ALA A 90 7.09 -24.80 0.43
C ALA A 90 6.91 -23.44 1.12
N TRP A 91 6.69 -23.47 2.43
CA TRP A 91 6.49 -22.25 3.23
C TRP A 91 7.49 -22.16 4.37
N LYS A 92 7.86 -20.93 4.71
CA LYS A 92 8.75 -20.63 5.82
C LYS A 92 8.23 -19.41 6.61
N LEU A 93 8.09 -19.56 7.91
CA LEU A 93 8.02 -18.46 8.88
C LEU A 93 9.36 -18.43 9.61
N TYR A 94 10.07 -17.31 9.62
CA TYR A 94 11.45 -17.26 10.09
C TYR A 94 11.81 -15.95 10.78
N MET A 95 12.77 -16.04 11.69
CA MET A 95 13.49 -14.91 12.26
C MET A 95 14.98 -15.26 12.38
N GLY A 96 15.84 -14.28 12.24
CA GLY A 96 17.27 -14.46 12.48
C GLY A 96 17.96 -13.16 12.85
N HIS A 97 19.23 -13.29 13.24
CA HIS A 97 20.14 -12.18 13.44
C HIS A 97 21.43 -12.43 12.67
N GLY A 98 22.08 -11.37 12.22
CA GLY A 98 23.33 -11.42 11.46
C GLY A 98 23.27 -10.55 10.20
N ALA A 99 24.43 -10.30 9.58
CA ALA A 99 24.57 -9.37 8.46
C ALA A 99 23.65 -9.67 7.25
N ILE A 100 23.19 -10.93 7.12
CA ILE A 100 22.33 -11.40 6.02
C ILE A 100 21.00 -12.00 6.49
N THR A 101 20.71 -12.00 7.80
CA THR A 101 19.57 -12.70 8.43
C THR A 101 18.81 -11.85 9.44
N ASP A 102 19.23 -10.61 9.69
CA ASP A 102 18.58 -9.67 10.59
C ASP A 102 17.22 -9.20 10.03
N TYR A 103 16.23 -10.08 10.22
CA TYR A 103 14.86 -9.90 9.77
C TYR A 103 13.92 -10.91 10.41
N PHE A 104 12.65 -10.56 10.37
CA PHE A 104 11.53 -11.47 10.58
C PHE A 104 10.73 -11.57 9.27
N GLY A 105 10.23 -12.75 8.89
CA GLY A 105 9.47 -12.84 7.66
C GLY A 105 8.72 -14.14 7.40
N ILE A 106 7.88 -14.06 6.36
CA ILE A 106 7.14 -15.18 5.78
C ILE A 106 7.49 -15.24 4.30
N SER A 107 7.94 -16.41 3.85
CA SER A 107 8.22 -16.67 2.45
C SER A 107 7.52 -17.91 1.96
N ARG A 108 7.28 -17.93 0.65
CA ARG A 108 6.64 -19.04 -0.05
C ARG A 108 7.34 -19.28 -1.38
N SER A 109 7.66 -20.54 -1.66
CA SER A 109 8.18 -20.96 -2.95
C SER A 109 7.07 -21.15 -3.98
N SER A 110 7.42 -21.19 -5.27
CA SER A 110 6.55 -21.83 -6.27
C SER A 110 6.62 -23.37 -6.13
N SER A 111 5.67 -24.09 -6.73
CA SER A 111 5.78 -25.55 -6.84
C SER A 111 6.99 -25.91 -7.70
N GLY A 112 7.77 -26.89 -7.25
CA GLY A 112 8.92 -27.42 -7.99
C GLY A 112 10.15 -26.51 -8.05
N SER A 113 10.14 -25.31 -7.46
CA SER A 113 11.29 -24.41 -7.42
C SER A 113 11.42 -23.68 -6.08
N PHE A 114 12.62 -23.69 -5.49
CA PHE A 114 12.95 -22.99 -4.23
C PHE A 114 13.22 -21.49 -4.39
N ASN A 115 12.73 -20.88 -5.47
CA ASN A 115 12.72 -19.43 -5.58
C ASN A 115 11.65 -18.84 -4.64
N GLU A 116 12.00 -18.74 -3.36
CA GLU A 116 11.13 -18.21 -2.31
C GLU A 116 10.84 -16.73 -2.56
N GLN A 117 9.55 -16.39 -2.60
CA GLN A 117 9.06 -15.03 -2.64
C GLN A 117 8.77 -14.55 -1.22
N SER A 118 9.25 -13.36 -0.88
CA SER A 118 8.94 -12.68 0.38
C SER A 118 7.49 -12.18 0.34
N LEU A 119 6.62 -12.75 1.18
CA LEU A 119 5.23 -12.33 1.30
C LEU A 119 5.07 -11.22 2.33
N PHE A 120 5.79 -11.35 3.45
CA PHE A 120 5.86 -10.38 4.54
C PHE A 120 7.28 -10.38 5.11
N ARG A 121 7.85 -9.20 5.36
CA ARG A 121 9.19 -9.09 5.95
C ARG A 121 9.35 -7.81 6.76
N ILE A 122 9.95 -7.92 7.94
CA ILE A 122 10.52 -6.81 8.70
C ILE A 122 12.04 -6.91 8.52
N ASN A 123 12.66 -5.88 7.92
CA ASN A 123 14.11 -5.87 7.71
C ASN A 123 14.87 -5.33 8.94
N SER A 124 16.21 -5.32 8.88
CA SER A 124 17.11 -4.89 9.96
C SER A 124 16.95 -3.43 10.39
N ILE A 125 16.38 -2.58 9.54
CA ILE A 125 16.10 -1.16 9.85
C ILE A 125 14.65 -0.92 10.29
N GLY A 126 13.85 -2.00 10.42
CA GLY A 126 12.47 -1.95 10.91
C GLY A 126 11.40 -1.70 9.84
N ASN A 127 11.77 -1.67 8.55
CA ASN A 127 10.79 -1.50 7.46
C ASN A 127 10.04 -2.80 7.20
N ILE A 128 8.74 -2.68 6.94
CA ILE A 128 7.82 -3.77 6.60
C ILE A 128 7.63 -3.83 5.08
N GLY A 129 7.93 -4.96 4.47
CA GLY A 129 7.60 -5.27 3.08
C GLY A 129 6.44 -6.26 3.00
N ILE A 130 5.42 -5.95 2.20
CA ILE A 130 4.36 -6.88 1.78
C ILE A 130 4.54 -7.12 0.28
N GLY A 131 4.92 -8.33 -0.09
CA GLY A 131 5.28 -8.67 -1.48
C GLY A 131 6.66 -8.16 -1.94
N THR A 132 7.50 -7.67 -1.03
CA THR A 132 8.88 -7.23 -1.29
C THR A 132 9.82 -7.68 -0.16
N ALA A 133 11.07 -7.99 -0.51
CA ALA A 133 12.12 -8.32 0.46
C ALA A 133 12.99 -7.10 0.85
N THR A 134 12.90 -6.02 0.07
CA THR A 134 13.75 -4.83 0.20
C THR A 134 12.90 -3.56 0.28
N PRO A 135 12.06 -3.41 1.32
CA PRO A 135 11.19 -2.25 1.45
C PRO A 135 12.00 -0.95 1.61
N GLN A 136 11.67 0.06 0.80
CA GLN A 136 12.34 1.37 0.79
C GLN A 136 11.71 2.39 1.74
N SER A 137 10.49 2.12 2.22
CA SER A 137 9.75 2.91 3.21
C SER A 137 9.37 2.05 4.43
N LEU A 138 8.92 2.67 5.52
CA LEU A 138 8.50 1.96 6.75
C LEU A 138 7.48 0.84 6.47
N VAL A 139 6.58 1.06 5.51
CA VAL A 139 5.72 0.02 4.94
C VAL A 139 5.75 0.17 3.42
N GLU A 140 6.03 -0.91 2.70
CA GLU A 140 5.94 -0.99 1.24
C GLU A 140 5.02 -2.16 0.86
N ILE A 141 3.94 -1.87 0.12
CA ILE A 141 3.06 -2.88 -0.49
C ILE A 141 3.40 -2.96 -1.96
N ARG A 142 3.95 -4.08 -2.40
CA ARG A 142 4.44 -4.26 -3.76
C ARG A 142 3.85 -5.49 -4.43
N LYS A 143 3.50 -5.31 -5.71
CA LYS A 143 3.20 -6.37 -6.66
C LYS A 143 3.63 -5.88 -8.03
N ASP A 144 4.48 -6.66 -8.69
CA ASP A 144 4.99 -6.33 -10.01
C ASP A 144 4.01 -6.85 -11.07
N ALA A 145 3.42 -5.95 -11.86
CA ALA A 145 2.51 -6.29 -12.95
C ALA A 145 2.69 -5.29 -14.11
N SER A 146 3.25 -5.74 -15.23
CA SER A 146 3.35 -4.90 -16.43
C SER A 146 1.95 -4.64 -17.01
N HIS A 147 1.61 -3.38 -17.25
CA HIS A 147 0.28 -2.94 -17.71
C HIS A 147 -0.90 -3.44 -16.85
N GLY A 148 -0.65 -3.81 -15.60
CA GLY A 148 -1.64 -4.34 -14.67
C GLY A 148 -1.66 -3.60 -13.34
N GLN A 149 -2.52 -4.04 -12.42
CA GLN A 149 -2.61 -3.46 -11.08
C GLN A 149 -1.43 -3.91 -10.20
N GLY A 150 -0.70 -2.94 -9.67
CA GLY A 150 0.38 -3.14 -8.70
C GLY A 150 -0.12 -3.47 -7.28
N GLY A 151 0.66 -3.11 -6.27
CA GLY A 151 0.27 -3.26 -4.87
C GLY A 151 -0.95 -2.41 -4.52
N VAL A 152 -1.86 -2.95 -3.69
CA VAL A 152 -3.11 -2.28 -3.29
C VAL A 152 -3.17 -2.18 -1.78
N LEU A 153 -3.44 -0.98 -1.27
CA LEU A 153 -3.89 -0.76 0.11
C LEU A 153 -5.41 -0.57 0.08
N GLU A 154 -6.13 -1.53 0.64
CA GLU A 154 -7.59 -1.47 0.78
C GLU A 154 -7.97 -1.12 2.23
N ILE A 155 -8.80 -0.09 2.41
CA ILE A 155 -9.33 0.35 3.72
C ILE A 155 -10.85 0.39 3.60
N THR A 156 -11.52 -0.58 4.20
CA THR A 156 -12.97 -0.79 4.02
C THR A 156 -13.74 -0.50 5.30
N ASN A 157 -14.76 0.35 5.19
CA ASN A 157 -15.79 0.51 6.20
C ASN A 157 -17.06 -0.20 5.71
N GLY A 158 -17.28 -1.44 6.18
CA GLY A 158 -18.36 -2.30 5.73
C GLY A 158 -19.77 -1.92 6.20
N GLY A 159 -19.92 -0.79 6.91
CA GLY A 159 -21.22 -0.35 7.43
C GLY A 159 -22.17 0.19 6.35
N GLY A 160 -21.64 0.82 5.29
CA GLY A 160 -22.42 1.54 4.28
C GLY A 160 -23.26 2.71 4.82
N GLY A 161 -23.96 3.41 3.94
CA GLY A 161 -24.88 4.51 4.25
C GLY A 161 -24.21 5.89 4.32
N ILE A 162 -25.04 6.94 4.19
CA ILE A 162 -24.58 8.34 4.07
C ILE A 162 -23.59 8.69 5.17
N GLY A 163 -22.39 9.13 4.78
CA GLY A 163 -21.35 9.62 5.68
C GLY A 163 -20.44 8.54 6.28
N THR A 164 -20.75 7.27 6.08
CA THR A 164 -19.83 6.16 6.37
C THR A 164 -18.56 6.34 5.54
N SER A 165 -17.39 6.24 6.16
CA SER A 165 -16.14 6.66 5.50
C SER A 165 -14.94 5.81 5.87
N SER A 166 -13.95 5.88 4.98
CA SER A 166 -12.58 5.39 5.15
C SER A 166 -11.61 6.55 4.89
N GLU A 167 -10.54 6.65 5.69
CA GLU A 167 -9.69 7.85 5.73
C GLU A 167 -8.21 7.51 5.86
N ILE A 168 -7.36 8.37 5.29
CA ILE A 168 -5.91 8.41 5.52
C ILE A 168 -5.56 9.73 6.20
N TYR A 169 -4.83 9.67 7.32
CA TYR A 169 -4.40 10.85 8.09
C TYR A 169 -2.93 11.16 7.88
N PHE A 170 -2.65 12.44 7.67
CA PHE A 170 -1.29 12.98 7.63
C PHE A 170 -1.11 13.97 8.78
N SER A 171 -0.16 13.68 9.67
CA SER A 171 0.13 14.53 10.83
C SER A 171 1.61 14.92 10.80
N THR A 172 1.88 16.22 10.83
CA THR A 172 3.25 16.76 10.86
C THR A 172 3.81 16.88 12.27
N TYR A 173 2.98 16.57 13.28
CA TYR A 173 3.33 16.55 14.69
C TYR A 173 2.47 15.52 15.42
N GLN A 174 2.90 15.13 16.61
CA GLN A 174 2.14 14.23 17.48
C GLN A 174 0.73 14.77 17.71
N ARG A 175 -0.30 13.92 17.53
CA ARG A 175 -1.69 14.38 17.54
C ARG A 175 -2.22 14.70 18.93
N ASP A 176 -1.87 13.94 19.98
CA ASP A 176 -2.35 14.15 21.36
C ASP A 176 -3.85 14.53 21.45
N GLY A 177 -4.70 13.82 20.71
CA GLY A 177 -6.16 14.05 20.63
C GLY A 177 -6.63 15.13 19.65
N GLN A 178 -5.72 15.86 19.00
CA GLN A 178 -6.03 16.88 17.99
C GLN A 178 -6.34 16.28 16.61
N ASN A 179 -6.90 17.09 15.71
CA ASN A 179 -7.09 16.73 14.29
C ASN A 179 -5.74 16.56 13.57
N PRO A 180 -5.67 15.69 12.54
CA PRO A 180 -4.48 15.56 11.69
C PRO A 180 -4.21 16.88 10.93
N SER A 181 -2.97 17.08 10.48
CA SER A 181 -2.62 18.26 9.67
C SER A 181 -3.37 18.26 8.32
N ALA A 182 -3.55 17.09 7.73
CA ALA A 182 -4.34 16.87 6.53
C ALA A 182 -5.00 15.48 6.51
N ARG A 183 -6.03 15.33 5.68
CA ARG A 183 -6.76 14.07 5.50
C ARG A 183 -7.17 13.89 4.05
N ILE A 184 -7.09 12.65 3.59
CA ILE A 184 -7.84 12.19 2.41
C ILE A 184 -8.94 11.24 2.91
N LYS A 185 -10.18 11.50 2.51
CA LYS A 185 -11.36 10.72 2.93
C LYS A 185 -12.20 10.36 1.71
N VAL A 186 -12.76 9.16 1.72
CA VAL A 186 -13.93 8.81 0.90
C VAL A 186 -15.11 8.59 1.84
N ALA A 187 -16.25 9.20 1.54
CA ALA A 187 -17.50 8.96 2.26
C ALA A 187 -18.57 8.44 1.31
N ASP A 188 -19.28 7.40 1.75
CA ASP A 188 -20.44 6.84 1.06
C ASP A 188 -21.54 7.90 0.96
N ASP A 189 -22.06 8.09 -0.25
CA ASP A 189 -23.16 9.01 -0.57
C ASP A 189 -24.53 8.31 -0.54
N ALA A 190 -24.55 7.02 -0.20
CA ALA A 190 -25.66 6.09 -0.27
C ALA A 190 -26.26 5.92 -1.69
N ASP A 191 -25.47 6.19 -2.73
CA ASP A 191 -25.85 6.03 -4.12
C ASP A 191 -24.81 5.18 -4.89
N TRP A 192 -24.27 4.15 -4.22
CA TRP A 192 -23.24 3.24 -4.77
C TRP A 192 -21.97 3.95 -5.24
N SER A 193 -21.78 5.17 -4.76
CA SER A 193 -20.71 6.07 -5.12
C SER A 193 -20.04 6.55 -3.82
N GLY A 194 -18.96 7.32 -3.97
CA GLY A 194 -18.22 7.81 -2.83
C GLY A 194 -17.67 9.19 -3.11
N ASP A 195 -18.08 10.15 -2.30
CA ASP A 195 -17.54 11.49 -2.34
C ASP A 195 -16.11 11.49 -1.80
N MET A 196 -15.20 12.15 -2.53
CA MET A 196 -13.80 12.26 -2.13
C MET A 196 -13.50 13.66 -1.58
N PHE A 197 -12.85 13.70 -0.43
CA PHE A 197 -12.53 14.92 0.30
C PHE A 197 -11.02 15.02 0.52
N PHE A 198 -10.48 16.20 0.22
CA PHE A 198 -9.11 16.59 0.54
C PHE A 198 -9.17 17.73 1.55
N ASP A 199 -8.80 17.41 2.79
CA ASP A 199 -8.97 18.30 3.92
C ASP A 199 -7.62 18.78 4.46
N THR A 200 -7.59 20.03 4.92
CA THR A 200 -6.46 20.59 5.69
C THR A 200 -6.95 21.22 6.98
N LYS A 201 -6.13 21.14 8.01
CA LYS A 201 -6.42 21.78 9.30
C LYS A 201 -6.25 23.30 9.22
N GLY A 202 -7.10 24.03 9.93
CA GLY A 202 -6.87 25.46 10.17
C GLY A 202 -5.61 25.74 11.02
N ALA A 203 -5.23 27.01 11.12
CA ALA A 203 -4.02 27.46 11.82
C ALA A 203 -4.21 27.52 13.36
N ALA A 204 -4.54 26.39 13.99
CA ALA A 204 -4.51 26.20 15.45
C ALA A 204 -4.45 24.71 15.80
N GLY A 205 -4.00 24.38 17.02
CA GLY A 205 -3.94 22.99 17.51
C GLY A 205 -5.29 22.29 17.39
N SER A 206 -6.34 22.94 17.89
CA SER A 206 -7.74 22.48 17.93
C SER A 206 -8.57 22.86 16.71
N ALA A 207 -7.98 23.44 15.67
CA ALA A 207 -8.73 23.84 14.48
C ALA A 207 -9.40 22.62 13.82
N PRO A 208 -10.61 22.79 13.25
CA PRO A 208 -11.25 21.73 12.49
C PRO A 208 -10.51 21.48 11.17
N LEU A 209 -10.85 20.37 10.54
CA LEU A 209 -10.52 20.10 9.15
C LEU A 209 -11.49 20.86 8.24
N TYR A 210 -10.95 21.48 7.20
CA TYR A 210 -11.72 22.12 6.14
C TYR A 210 -11.46 21.42 4.82
N THR A 211 -12.53 21.02 4.13
CA THR A 211 -12.45 20.51 2.76
C THR A 211 -12.03 21.64 1.82
N ARG A 212 -10.85 21.47 1.22
CA ARG A 212 -10.29 22.43 0.26
C ARG A 212 -10.61 22.01 -1.17
N MET A 213 -10.57 20.70 -1.42
CA MET A 213 -10.99 20.10 -2.69
C MET A 213 -11.98 18.96 -2.41
N TYR A 214 -13.02 18.91 -3.23
CA TYR A 214 -14.10 17.94 -3.18
C TYR A 214 -14.31 17.33 -4.56
N ILE A 215 -14.56 16.03 -4.63
CA ILE A 215 -15.01 15.35 -5.84
C ILE A 215 -16.34 14.69 -5.52
N GLU A 216 -17.39 15.09 -6.24
CA GLU A 216 -18.72 14.48 -6.14
C GLU A 216 -18.67 13.09 -6.78
N GLY A 217 -18.95 12.05 -6.00
CA GLY A 217 -18.76 10.66 -6.43
C GLY A 217 -19.64 10.29 -7.62
N SER A 218 -20.90 10.72 -7.60
CA SER A 218 -21.90 10.33 -8.60
C SER A 218 -21.73 11.03 -9.95
N THR A 219 -21.09 12.21 -10.00
CA THR A 219 -20.95 13.00 -11.23
C THR A 219 -19.50 13.23 -11.67
N GLY A 220 -18.53 13.01 -10.77
CA GLY A 220 -17.11 13.31 -10.99
C GLY A 220 -16.77 14.79 -11.04
N LYS A 221 -17.68 15.69 -10.64
CA LYS A 221 -17.40 17.13 -10.59
C LYS A 221 -16.42 17.48 -9.46
N VAL A 222 -15.52 18.41 -9.73
CA VAL A 222 -14.51 18.86 -8.77
C VAL A 222 -14.84 20.26 -8.25
N GLY A 223 -14.93 20.42 -6.94
CA GLY A 223 -15.05 21.70 -6.26
C GLY A 223 -13.75 22.11 -5.57
N LEU A 224 -13.31 23.35 -5.75
CA LEU A 224 -12.26 23.99 -4.96
C LEU A 224 -12.90 25.08 -4.09
N GLY A 225 -12.90 24.87 -2.77
CA GLY A 225 -13.59 25.75 -1.82
C GLY A 225 -15.13 25.64 -1.82
N THR A 226 -15.70 24.61 -2.45
CA THR A 226 -17.15 24.31 -2.45
C THR A 226 -17.39 22.81 -2.43
N LEU A 227 -18.48 22.38 -1.78
CA LEU A 227 -18.99 21.01 -1.82
C LEU A 227 -20.09 20.80 -2.87
N TYR A 228 -20.51 21.87 -3.55
CA TYR A 228 -21.61 21.84 -4.52
C TYR A 228 -21.16 22.47 -5.84
N PRO A 229 -20.34 21.75 -6.63
CA PRO A 229 -19.84 22.25 -7.89
C PRO A 229 -20.97 22.36 -8.94
N ASN A 230 -21.09 23.54 -9.57
CA ASN A 230 -22.11 23.79 -10.60
C ASN A 230 -21.69 23.29 -11.99
N GLY A 231 -20.41 23.00 -12.19
CA GLY A 231 -19.85 22.45 -13.43
C GLY A 231 -18.79 21.39 -13.13
N LYS A 232 -18.11 20.87 -14.17
CA LYS A 232 -17.05 19.86 -14.01
C LYS A 232 -15.92 20.32 -13.08
N LEU A 233 -15.63 21.62 -13.08
CA LEU A 233 -14.73 22.28 -12.15
C LEU A 233 -15.40 23.58 -11.66
N ASP A 234 -15.57 23.75 -10.35
CA ASP A 234 -16.10 24.98 -9.73
C ASP A 234 -15.09 25.48 -8.68
N VAL A 235 -14.57 26.69 -8.88
CA VAL A 235 -13.60 27.33 -7.98
C VAL A 235 -14.26 28.51 -7.28
N ARG A 236 -14.32 28.47 -5.95
CA ARG A 236 -14.84 29.58 -5.14
C ARG A 236 -13.72 30.50 -4.69
N GLY A 237 -13.64 31.65 -5.36
CA GLY A 237 -12.67 32.69 -5.10
C GLY A 237 -11.83 33.00 -6.35
N PRO A 238 -10.84 33.88 -6.22
CA PRO A 238 -9.93 34.19 -7.32
C PRO A 238 -9.16 32.95 -7.77
N LEU A 239 -9.13 32.71 -9.08
CA LEU A 239 -8.24 31.74 -9.70
C LEU A 239 -7.08 32.50 -10.33
N VAL A 240 -5.85 32.19 -9.90
CA VAL A 240 -4.63 32.67 -10.56
C VAL A 240 -4.17 31.56 -11.50
N THR A 241 -4.10 31.86 -12.79
CA THR A 241 -3.60 30.95 -13.83
C THR A 241 -2.29 31.49 -14.40
N GLY A 242 -1.39 30.58 -14.81
CA GLY A 242 -0.17 30.93 -15.55
C GLY A 242 1.14 30.87 -14.74
N SER A 243 2.20 30.54 -15.48
CA SER A 243 3.63 30.62 -15.17
C SER A 243 4.37 30.80 -16.52
N SER A 244 5.69 30.62 -16.62
CA SER A 244 6.35 30.53 -17.94
C SER A 244 5.77 29.42 -18.83
N GLU A 245 5.15 28.40 -18.24
CA GLU A 245 4.46 27.30 -18.95
C GLU A 245 3.07 27.69 -19.46
N GLY A 246 2.51 28.81 -18.98
CA GLY A 246 1.28 29.40 -19.50
C GLY A 246 1.50 30.33 -20.70
N ASN A 247 2.71 30.35 -21.26
CA ASN A 247 3.07 31.21 -22.40
C ASN A 247 2.45 30.70 -23.69
N LEU A 248 1.61 31.51 -24.32
CA LEU A 248 0.93 31.20 -25.59
C LEU A 248 1.67 31.76 -26.82
N ASP A 249 2.89 32.28 -26.66
CA ASP A 249 3.73 32.73 -27.79
C ASP A 249 3.84 31.63 -28.87
N PRO A 250 3.74 32.00 -30.17
CA PRO A 250 3.95 31.06 -31.27
C PRO A 250 5.29 30.33 -31.15
N GLY A 251 5.24 29.00 -31.06
CA GLY A 251 6.43 28.14 -30.89
C GLY A 251 6.77 27.78 -29.43
N SER A 252 6.11 28.39 -28.44
CA SER A 252 6.22 28.00 -27.02
C SER A 252 5.26 26.86 -26.66
N THR A 253 4.03 26.89 -27.20
CA THR A 253 2.96 25.95 -26.86
C THR A 253 2.20 25.52 -28.11
N ASN A 254 1.97 24.21 -28.28
CA ASN A 254 1.12 23.69 -29.36
C ASN A 254 -0.36 23.91 -28.97
N LEU A 255 -1.08 24.70 -29.76
CA LEU A 255 -2.50 25.00 -29.57
C LEU A 255 -3.41 24.35 -30.63
N ASP A 256 -2.89 23.40 -31.42
CA ASP A 256 -3.62 22.72 -32.52
C ASP A 256 -4.88 22.01 -32.02
N PHE A 257 -4.90 21.58 -30.76
CA PHE A 257 -6.07 20.96 -30.13
C PHE A 257 -7.29 21.91 -30.09
N LEU A 258 -7.07 23.23 -30.07
CA LEU A 258 -8.16 24.21 -30.10
C LEU A 258 -8.91 24.21 -31.44
N ALA A 259 -8.27 23.76 -32.52
CA ALA A 259 -8.86 23.79 -33.86
C ALA A 259 -10.08 22.88 -34.05
N THR A 260 -10.23 21.84 -33.22
CA THR A 260 -11.27 20.81 -33.41
C THR A 260 -12.05 20.44 -32.16
N MET A 261 -11.58 20.83 -30.96
CA MET A 261 -12.14 20.33 -29.71
C MET A 261 -13.14 21.26 -29.01
N GLY A 262 -13.37 22.47 -29.54
CA GLY A 262 -14.27 23.46 -28.93
C GLY A 262 -13.83 23.87 -27.51
N GLN A 263 -12.54 23.74 -27.23
CA GLN A 263 -11.94 24.04 -25.94
C GLN A 263 -11.61 25.54 -25.83
N MET A 264 -11.46 26.01 -24.60
CA MET A 264 -11.15 27.39 -24.27
C MET A 264 -9.89 27.40 -23.40
N VAL A 265 -8.98 28.33 -23.68
CA VAL A 265 -7.73 28.49 -22.95
C VAL A 265 -7.57 29.93 -22.48
N THR A 266 -7.09 30.07 -21.24
CA THR A 266 -6.63 31.35 -20.68
C THR A 266 -5.13 31.22 -20.45
N GLY A 267 -4.34 32.19 -20.87
CA GLY A 267 -2.89 32.16 -20.67
C GLY A 267 -2.30 33.56 -20.70
N TRP A 268 -0.97 33.61 -20.72
CA TRP A 268 -0.23 34.85 -20.86
C TRP A 268 0.64 34.76 -22.11
N ASN A 269 0.94 35.89 -22.73
CA ASN A 269 1.72 35.97 -23.95
C ASN A 269 2.70 37.14 -23.85
N ARG A 270 3.97 36.93 -24.21
CA ARG A 270 5.00 37.98 -24.22
C ARG A 270 5.34 38.42 -25.64
N SER A 271 4.33 38.84 -26.39
CA SER A 271 4.56 39.50 -27.66
C SER A 271 5.21 40.88 -27.46
N ALA A 272 6.40 41.07 -28.03
CA ALA A 272 7.15 42.33 -28.09
C ALA A 272 7.42 43.08 -26.75
N GLY A 273 7.41 42.35 -25.62
CA GLY A 273 7.81 42.90 -24.32
C GLY A 273 6.70 43.51 -23.45
N PHE A 274 5.43 43.45 -23.87
CA PHE A 274 4.33 44.14 -23.18
C PHE A 274 3.33 43.25 -22.41
N GLY A 275 3.50 41.93 -22.41
CA GLY A 275 2.76 41.02 -21.52
C GLY A 275 1.24 41.10 -21.67
N GLU A 276 0.70 40.41 -22.65
CA GLU A 276 -0.73 40.32 -22.92
C GLU A 276 -1.37 39.12 -22.18
N ALA A 277 -2.59 39.29 -21.68
CA ALA A 277 -3.39 38.19 -21.17
C ALA A 277 -4.29 37.68 -22.31
N ASP A 278 -4.06 36.45 -22.73
CA ASP A 278 -4.73 35.86 -23.88
C ASP A 278 -5.92 35.02 -23.41
N PHE A 279 -7.08 35.28 -24.02
CA PHE A 279 -8.29 34.47 -23.85
C PHE A 279 -8.73 33.94 -25.22
N ILE A 280 -8.41 32.67 -25.49
CA ILE A 280 -8.58 32.06 -26.81
C ILE A 280 -9.72 31.03 -26.75
N ALA A 281 -10.76 31.28 -27.54
CA ALA A 281 -11.81 30.32 -27.84
C ALA A 281 -11.90 30.19 -29.37
N ASN A 282 -11.56 29.03 -29.93
CA ASN A 282 -11.72 28.80 -31.37
C ASN A 282 -13.09 28.16 -31.66
N GLN A 283 -13.68 28.56 -32.77
CA GLN A 283 -14.99 28.12 -33.21
C GLN A 283 -14.89 26.71 -33.81
N GLY A 284 -15.56 25.73 -33.19
CA GLY A 284 -15.88 24.50 -33.89
C GLY A 284 -16.68 24.82 -35.16
N ALA A 285 -16.25 24.29 -36.32
CA ALA A 285 -16.96 24.25 -37.61
C ALA A 285 -17.70 25.52 -38.10
N GLY A 286 -17.23 26.73 -37.78
CA GLY A 286 -17.81 28.00 -38.26
C GLY A 286 -16.76 29.01 -38.71
N SER A 287 -17.19 30.14 -39.29
CA SER A 287 -16.33 31.16 -39.92
C SER A 287 -16.10 32.46 -39.11
N VAL A 288 -16.60 32.57 -37.88
CA VAL A 288 -16.44 33.71 -36.96
C VAL A 288 -16.33 33.27 -35.49
N GLY A 289 -15.13 33.26 -34.91
CA GLY A 289 -14.96 33.20 -33.44
C GLY A 289 -15.42 34.51 -32.80
N ALA A 290 -16.31 34.45 -31.80
CA ALA A 290 -16.79 35.63 -31.09
C ALA A 290 -16.78 35.39 -29.57
N LEU A 291 -16.37 36.39 -28.80
CA LEU A 291 -16.48 36.39 -27.34
C LEU A 291 -17.76 37.15 -26.96
N LEU A 292 -18.81 36.42 -26.56
CA LEU A 292 -20.07 37.02 -26.12
C LEU A 292 -20.04 37.25 -24.60
N PHE A 293 -20.07 38.51 -24.18
CA PHE A 293 -20.29 38.87 -22.78
C PHE A 293 -21.79 39.01 -22.50
N THR A 294 -22.39 37.98 -21.91
CA THR A 294 -23.81 38.05 -21.47
C THR A 294 -23.88 38.63 -20.07
N ILE A 295 -24.48 39.81 -19.93
CA ILE A 295 -24.71 40.47 -18.65
C ILE A 295 -26.20 40.36 -18.31
N THR A 296 -26.54 39.72 -17.20
CA THR A 296 -27.93 39.49 -16.76
C THR A 296 -28.50 40.64 -15.91
N THR A 297 -27.68 41.66 -15.62
CA THR A 297 -28.08 42.86 -14.85
C THR A 297 -28.12 44.10 -15.73
N THR A 298 -29.11 44.97 -15.53
CA THR A 298 -29.45 46.12 -16.38
C THR A 298 -28.44 47.29 -16.39
N VAL A 299 -27.28 47.17 -15.72
CA VAL A 299 -26.34 48.29 -15.57
C VAL A 299 -24.94 47.88 -16.02
N ILE A 300 -24.50 48.42 -17.16
CA ILE A 300 -23.11 48.43 -17.59
C ILE A 300 -22.46 49.69 -17.03
N LYS A 301 -21.43 49.58 -16.17
CA LYS A 301 -20.68 50.76 -15.70
C LYS A 301 -19.53 51.17 -16.64
N LYS A 302 -18.88 50.21 -17.34
CA LYS A 302 -17.93 50.45 -18.43
C LYS A 302 -17.34 49.13 -18.93
N LEU A 303 -17.17 48.98 -20.25
CA LEU A 303 -16.17 48.09 -20.84
C LEU A 303 -15.07 48.98 -21.42
N ASN A 304 -13.97 49.15 -20.70
CA ASN A 304 -12.83 49.92 -21.20
C ASN A 304 -11.96 48.98 -22.05
N LEU A 305 -12.15 49.01 -23.36
CA LEU A 305 -11.17 48.48 -24.30
C LEU A 305 -10.05 49.51 -24.38
N CYS A 306 -8.81 49.13 -24.06
CA CYS A 306 -7.69 50.05 -24.15
C CYS A 306 -7.27 50.19 -25.62
N GLY A 307 -7.87 51.15 -26.32
CA GLY A 307 -7.59 51.47 -27.72
C GLY A 307 -8.38 52.72 -28.13
N SER A 308 -7.83 53.55 -29.01
CA SER A 308 -8.36 54.88 -29.36
C SER A 308 -9.64 54.88 -30.22
N GLU A 309 -10.38 53.77 -30.27
CA GLU A 309 -11.64 53.69 -31.01
C GLU A 309 -12.77 53.27 -30.07
N GLU A 310 -13.71 54.19 -29.85
CA GLU A 310 -14.96 53.90 -29.16
C GLU A 310 -15.75 52.89 -29.98
N MET A 311 -16.17 51.80 -29.34
CA MET A 311 -17.15 50.87 -29.91
C MET A 311 -18.50 51.59 -29.95
N VAL A 312 -18.91 52.02 -31.14
CA VAL A 312 -20.25 52.56 -31.37
C VAL A 312 -21.25 51.42 -31.16
N MET A 313 -22.12 51.57 -30.15
CA MET A 313 -23.22 50.65 -29.86
C MET A 313 -24.33 50.71 -30.91
#